data_AF-A0A2I0FA19-F1
#
_entry.id   AF-A0A2I0FA19-F1
#
_cell.length_a   1.000
_cell.length_b   1.000
_cell.length_c   1.000
_cell.angle_alpha   90.00
_cell.angle_beta   90.00
_cell.angle_gamma   90.00
#
_symmetry.space_group_name_H-M   'P 1'
#
loop_
_entity.id
_entity.type
_entity.pdbx_description
1 polymer ?
#
loop_
_entity_poly.entity_id
_entity_poly.type
_entity_poly.pdbx_seq_one_letter_code
_entity_poly.pdbx_strand_id
1 'polypeptide(L)'
;MQAHFSYHAFQRVKGRISMPHYELAKRLDDDLVINIGDEPNTNRVHKLFYSEADYMCFVAVQDCHTGMIITILPIDYHENIAWSVPIELQQQAKLLILKEAYISMPVSDTPPTDYSNQLEPQVFKVSATVVNEYGERVRSMTLGSWQSGPYGQSIDALVDDKKFVSNLKQIIDDKLACTAQLKEFVQTIIIKLGKKGDSVLYAKSDLISAGA
;
A
#
# COMPACT_ATOMS: atom_id res chain seq x y z
N MET A 1 19.83 7.38 -15.87
CA MET A 1 19.50 8.82 -15.75
C MET A 1 19.21 9.07 -14.28
N GLN A 2 19.83 10.08 -13.66
CA GLN A 2 19.79 10.22 -12.20
C GLN A 2 18.45 10.73 -11.69
N ALA A 3 17.87 9.99 -10.76
CA ALA A 3 16.61 10.27 -10.11
C ALA A 3 16.78 11.39 -9.07
N HIS A 4 15.93 12.40 -9.15
CA HIS A 4 15.91 13.50 -8.20
C HIS A 4 14.49 13.96 -7.92
N PHE A 5 14.21 14.49 -6.74
CA PHE A 5 12.85 14.78 -6.31
C PHE A 5 12.43 16.20 -6.64
N SER A 6 11.22 16.36 -7.15
CA SER A 6 10.48 17.61 -6.96
C SER A 6 10.20 17.82 -5.47
N TYR A 7 9.96 19.08 -5.07
CA TYR A 7 9.58 19.40 -3.70
C TYR A 7 8.31 18.62 -3.26
N HIS A 8 7.34 18.47 -4.16
CA HIS A 8 6.12 17.72 -3.87
C HIS A 8 6.40 16.24 -3.59
N ALA A 9 7.19 15.58 -4.45
CA ALA A 9 7.56 14.18 -4.25
C ALA A 9 8.32 13.97 -2.94
N PHE A 10 9.24 14.87 -2.60
CA PHE A 10 9.98 14.79 -1.34
C PHE A 10 9.06 14.82 -0.10
N GLN A 11 8.04 15.69 -0.12
CA GLN A 11 7.02 15.72 0.95
C GLN A 11 6.20 14.43 1.01
N ARG A 12 5.88 13.82 -0.15
CA ARG A 12 5.19 12.52 -0.18
C ARG A 12 6.02 11.41 0.43
N VAL A 13 7.31 11.35 0.14
CA VAL A 13 8.21 10.37 0.76
C VAL A 13 8.19 10.54 2.28
N LYS A 14 8.47 11.75 2.77
CA LYS A 14 8.51 12.03 4.23
C LYS A 14 7.21 11.73 4.98
N GLY A 15 6.06 11.97 4.35
CA GLY A 15 4.76 11.84 5.01
C GLY A 15 4.07 10.49 4.82
N ARG A 16 4.56 9.62 3.92
CA ARG A 16 3.81 8.43 3.48
C ARG A 16 4.62 7.15 3.35
N ILE A 17 5.95 7.24 3.41
CA ILE A 17 6.84 6.12 3.13
C ILE A 17 7.87 6.09 4.27
N SER A 18 8.04 4.93 4.88
CA SER A 18 9.05 4.76 5.94
C SER A 18 10.48 4.74 5.39
N MET A 19 10.63 4.45 4.10
CA MET A 19 11.90 4.49 3.37
C MET A 19 12.39 5.92 3.14
N PRO A 20 13.67 6.22 3.40
CA PRO A 20 14.23 7.53 3.12
C PRO A 20 14.34 7.81 1.62
N HIS A 21 14.15 9.09 1.25
CA HIS A 21 14.18 9.55 -0.15
C HIS A 21 15.46 9.18 -0.92
N TYR A 22 16.64 9.22 -0.30
CA TYR A 22 17.90 8.85 -0.98
C TYR A 22 17.92 7.37 -1.39
N GLU A 23 17.30 6.50 -0.60
CA GLU A 23 17.21 5.07 -0.90
C GLU A 23 16.22 4.84 -2.05
N LEU A 24 15.10 5.56 -2.06
CA LEU A 24 14.16 5.51 -3.18
C LEU A 24 14.78 6.03 -4.50
N ALA A 25 15.54 7.13 -4.46
CA ALA A 25 16.27 7.59 -5.64
C ALA A 25 17.26 6.54 -6.12
N LYS A 26 18.01 5.91 -5.20
CA LYS A 26 18.92 4.82 -5.54
C LYS A 26 18.20 3.65 -6.22
N ARG A 27 17.05 3.19 -5.69
CA ARG A 27 16.25 2.12 -6.32
C ARG A 27 15.80 2.48 -7.74
N LEU A 28 15.45 3.75 -7.97
CA LEU A 28 15.06 4.24 -9.30
C LEU A 28 16.26 4.36 -10.26
N ASP A 29 17.45 4.67 -9.74
CA ASP A 29 18.70 4.75 -10.50
C ASP A 29 19.24 3.36 -10.88
N ASP A 30 19.10 2.40 -9.97
CA ASP A 30 19.53 1.00 -10.12
C ASP A 30 18.50 0.14 -10.89
N ASP A 31 17.44 0.76 -11.40
CA ASP A 31 16.33 0.12 -12.14
C ASP A 31 15.64 -1.03 -11.36
N LEU A 32 15.61 -0.91 -10.04
CA LEU A 32 14.94 -1.84 -9.12
C LEU A 32 13.44 -1.53 -9.00
N VAL A 33 12.86 -1.19 -10.14
CA VAL A 33 11.50 -0.68 -10.30
C VAL A 33 10.93 -1.25 -11.59
N ILE A 34 9.60 -1.29 -11.70
CA ILE A 34 8.92 -1.79 -12.90
C ILE A 34 8.23 -0.62 -13.58
N ASN A 35 8.52 -0.35 -14.85
CA ASN A 35 7.70 0.56 -15.63
C ASN A 35 6.32 -0.09 -15.86
N ILE A 36 5.27 0.52 -15.33
CA ILE A 36 3.88 0.04 -15.42
C ILE A 36 3.05 0.83 -16.43
N GLY A 37 3.65 1.80 -17.12
CA GLY A 37 3.05 2.51 -18.24
C GLY A 37 3.49 3.97 -18.34
N ASP A 38 3.28 4.51 -19.53
CA ASP A 38 3.62 5.90 -19.88
C ASP A 38 2.32 6.72 -20.00
N GLU A 39 2.31 7.93 -19.43
CA GLU A 39 1.15 8.82 -19.48
C GLU A 39 1.08 9.50 -20.87
N PRO A 40 0.00 9.27 -21.67
CA PRO A 40 -0.07 9.74 -23.05
C PRO A 40 0.09 11.26 -23.18
N ASN A 41 0.83 11.70 -24.21
CA ASN A 41 1.09 13.11 -24.50
C ASN A 41 1.85 13.87 -23.40
N THR A 42 2.52 13.15 -22.49
CA THR A 42 3.40 13.73 -21.49
C THR A 42 4.75 13.01 -21.48
N ASN A 43 5.74 13.55 -20.77
CA ASN A 43 7.01 12.87 -20.53
C ASN A 43 6.97 12.02 -19.25
N ARG A 44 5.79 11.66 -18.75
CA ARG A 44 5.66 11.01 -17.44
C ARG A 44 5.56 9.51 -17.59
N VAL A 45 6.36 8.81 -16.80
CA VAL A 45 6.37 7.36 -16.71
C VAL A 45 6.02 6.97 -15.28
N HIS A 46 5.22 5.93 -15.15
CA HIS A 46 4.76 5.41 -13.88
C HIS A 46 5.59 4.18 -13.55
N LYS A 47 6.36 4.26 -12.46
CA LYS A 47 7.27 3.21 -12.02
C LYS A 47 6.81 2.64 -10.69
N LEU A 48 6.54 1.34 -10.67
CA LEU A 48 6.16 0.59 -9.49
C LEU A 48 7.41 0.18 -8.72
N PHE A 49 7.43 0.44 -7.42
CA PHE A 49 8.49 -0.02 -6.53
C PHE A 49 7.88 -0.62 -5.26
N TYR A 50 8.63 -1.51 -4.61
CA TYR A 50 8.26 -2.09 -3.33
C TYR A 50 9.01 -1.40 -2.20
N SER A 51 8.31 -1.01 -1.14
CA SER A 51 8.92 -0.58 0.11
C SER A 51 8.89 -1.73 1.11
N GLU A 52 10.07 -2.17 1.55
CA GLU A 52 10.19 -3.24 2.53
C GLU A 52 9.73 -2.80 3.92
N ALA A 53 10.10 -1.58 4.32
CA ALA A 53 9.73 -1.01 5.61
C ALA A 53 8.21 -0.85 5.76
N ASP A 54 7.52 -0.56 4.67
CA ASP A 54 6.07 -0.39 4.65
C ASP A 54 5.30 -1.66 4.21
N TYR A 55 6.02 -2.70 3.79
CA TYR A 55 5.47 -3.95 3.25
C TYR A 55 4.44 -3.77 2.11
N MET A 56 4.60 -2.71 1.31
CA MET A 56 3.66 -2.38 0.24
C MET A 56 4.34 -1.74 -0.97
N CYS A 57 3.64 -1.78 -2.10
CA CYS A 57 4.08 -1.14 -3.32
C CYS A 57 3.52 0.28 -3.46
N PHE A 58 4.30 1.11 -4.14
CA PHE A 58 3.97 2.49 -4.46
C PHE A 58 4.32 2.78 -5.92
N VAL A 59 3.73 3.82 -6.47
CA VAL A 59 4.00 4.30 -7.82
C VAL A 59 4.74 5.63 -7.75
N ALA A 60 5.96 5.66 -8.30
CA ALA A 60 6.68 6.88 -8.59
C ALA A 60 6.29 7.39 -9.99
N VAL A 61 5.81 8.61 -10.08
CA VAL A 61 5.61 9.28 -11.36
C VAL A 61 6.87 10.08 -11.65
N GLN A 62 7.58 9.71 -12.70
CA GLN A 62 8.88 10.28 -13.06
C GLN A 62 8.80 10.92 -14.45
N ASP A 63 9.41 12.09 -14.61
CA ASP A 63 9.68 12.65 -15.94
C ASP A 63 10.84 11.86 -16.58
N CYS A 64 10.59 11.17 -17.70
CA CYS A 64 11.56 10.30 -18.35
C CYS A 64 12.67 11.02 -19.11
N HIS A 65 12.56 12.34 -19.31
CA HIS A 65 13.59 13.13 -19.97
C HIS A 65 14.59 13.72 -18.96
N THR A 66 14.10 14.10 -17.78
CA THR A 66 14.90 14.76 -16.75
C THR A 66 15.32 13.81 -15.63
N GLY A 67 14.54 12.76 -15.36
CA GLY A 67 14.71 11.90 -14.19
C GLY A 67 14.03 12.45 -12.94
N MET A 68 13.33 13.58 -13.04
CA MET A 68 12.64 14.20 -11.92
C MET A 68 11.44 13.36 -11.47
N ILE A 69 11.42 12.99 -10.20
CA ILE A 69 10.28 12.35 -9.53
C ILE A 69 9.27 13.45 -9.19
N ILE A 70 8.12 13.41 -9.84
CA ILE A 70 7.05 14.41 -9.72
C ILE A 70 6.20 14.14 -8.47
N THR A 71 5.84 12.88 -8.23
CA THR A 71 5.06 12.49 -7.07
C THR A 71 5.20 11.01 -6.77
N ILE A 72 4.86 10.62 -5.54
CA ILE A 72 4.73 9.23 -5.11
C ILE A 72 3.30 8.98 -4.65
N LEU A 73 2.72 7.90 -5.17
CA LEU A 73 1.33 7.53 -4.96
C LEU A 73 1.25 6.13 -4.34
N PRO A 74 0.42 5.94 -3.29
CA PRO A 74 -0.10 4.62 -2.97
C PRO A 74 -0.80 4.01 -4.19
N ILE A 75 -0.73 2.67 -4.35
CA ILE A 75 -1.31 1.99 -5.52
C ILE A 75 -2.79 2.33 -5.67
N ASP A 76 -3.57 2.23 -4.60
CA ASP A 76 -5.01 2.49 -4.64
C ASP A 76 -5.35 3.90 -5.14
N TYR A 77 -4.54 4.90 -4.75
CA TYR A 77 -4.69 6.26 -5.26
C TYR A 77 -4.37 6.32 -6.75
N HIS A 78 -3.28 5.69 -7.19
CA HIS A 78 -2.91 5.63 -8.62
C HIS A 78 -4.00 4.96 -9.46
N GLU A 79 -4.54 3.82 -9.02
CA GLU A 79 -5.60 3.10 -9.75
C GLU A 79 -6.88 3.94 -9.92
N ASN A 80 -7.17 4.86 -9.01
CA ASN A 80 -8.33 5.76 -9.11
C ASN A 80 -8.16 6.88 -10.14
N ILE A 81 -6.93 7.30 -10.42
CA ILE A 81 -6.65 8.44 -11.31
C ILE A 81 -5.98 8.04 -12.63
N ALA A 82 -5.58 6.78 -12.75
CA ALA A 82 -4.85 6.24 -13.89
C ALA A 82 -5.42 4.87 -14.26
N TRP A 83 -4.63 3.80 -14.14
CA TRP A 83 -5.01 2.42 -14.51
C TRP A 83 -4.71 1.44 -13.39
N SER A 84 -5.39 0.29 -13.42
CA SER A 84 -5.16 -0.79 -12.46
C SER A 84 -3.77 -1.40 -12.62
N VAL A 85 -3.10 -1.67 -11.50
CA VAL A 85 -1.77 -2.30 -11.48
C VAL A 85 -1.93 -3.78 -11.15
N PRO A 86 -1.65 -4.70 -12.10
CA PRO A 86 -1.78 -6.13 -11.87
C PRO A 86 -0.97 -6.59 -10.65
N ILE A 87 -1.54 -7.52 -9.88
CA ILE A 87 -0.91 -8.03 -8.66
C ILE A 87 0.42 -8.72 -8.94
N GLU A 88 0.54 -9.32 -10.13
CA GLU A 88 1.74 -9.97 -10.62
C GLU A 88 2.91 -8.98 -10.71
N LEU A 89 2.66 -7.75 -11.15
CA LEU A 89 3.69 -6.70 -11.21
C LEU A 89 4.10 -6.24 -9.81
N GLN A 90 3.18 -6.19 -8.86
CA GLN A 90 3.50 -5.87 -7.47
C GLN A 90 4.38 -6.95 -6.83
N GLN A 91 4.08 -8.22 -7.10
CA GLN A 91 4.92 -9.35 -6.67
C GLN A 91 6.30 -9.31 -7.33
N GLN A 92 6.37 -9.00 -8.63
CA GLN A 92 7.64 -8.83 -9.32
C GLN A 92 8.47 -7.70 -8.70
N ALA A 93 7.87 -6.55 -8.39
CA ALA A 93 8.56 -5.43 -7.75
C ALA A 93 9.14 -5.81 -6.38
N LYS A 94 8.41 -6.61 -5.60
CA LYS A 94 8.91 -7.18 -4.34
C LYS A 94 10.09 -8.13 -4.57
N LEU A 95 10.01 -9.00 -5.58
CA LEU A 95 11.08 -9.95 -5.88
C LEU A 95 12.36 -9.27 -6.36
N LEU A 96 12.28 -8.13 -7.05
CA LEU A 96 13.47 -7.37 -7.46
C LEU A 96 14.33 -6.97 -6.26
N ILE A 97 13.69 -6.45 -5.21
CA ILE A 97 14.36 -6.02 -3.98
C ILE A 97 14.93 -7.22 -3.20
N LEU A 98 14.15 -8.31 -3.09
CA LEU A 98 14.62 -9.52 -2.40
C LEU A 98 15.79 -10.21 -3.11
N LYS A 99 15.82 -10.19 -4.45
CA LYS A 99 16.93 -10.73 -5.23
C LYS A 99 18.21 -9.91 -5.07
N GLU A 100 18.12 -8.59 -4.99
CA GLU A 100 19.26 -7.73 -4.69
C GLU A 100 19.84 -8.03 -3.29
N ALA A 101 18.96 -8.21 -2.30
CA ALA A 101 19.37 -8.61 -0.94
C ALA A 101 20.11 -9.96 -0.92
N TYR A 102 19.73 -10.90 -1.78
CA TYR A 102 20.37 -12.21 -1.90
C TYR A 102 21.73 -12.17 -2.62
N ILE A 103 21.86 -11.36 -3.67
CA ILE A 103 23.13 -11.17 -4.40
C ILE A 103 24.19 -10.47 -3.51
N SER A 104 23.74 -9.70 -2.52
CA SER A 104 24.58 -8.99 -1.56
C SER A 104 25.08 -9.87 -0.40
N MET A 105 24.61 -11.11 -0.27
CA MET A 105 25.09 -12.07 0.73
C MET A 105 26.27 -12.89 0.18
N PRO A 106 27.32 -13.17 0.96
CA PRO A 106 28.38 -14.08 0.55
C PRO A 106 27.79 -15.47 0.31
N VAL A 107 27.88 -15.93 -0.94
CA VAL A 107 27.39 -17.22 -1.43
C VAL A 107 27.92 -18.34 -0.53
N SER A 108 27.02 -19.05 0.15
CA SER A 108 27.32 -20.37 0.71
C SER A 108 26.79 -21.43 -0.24
N ASP A 109 27.68 -22.29 -0.72
CA ASP A 109 27.47 -23.31 -1.75
C ASP A 109 26.51 -24.42 -1.32
N THR A 110 25.20 -24.13 -1.31
CA THR A 110 24.19 -25.18 -1.40
C THR A 110 23.07 -24.78 -2.36
N PRO A 111 22.68 -25.65 -3.30
CA PRO A 111 21.64 -25.34 -4.28
C PRO A 111 20.26 -25.27 -3.61
N PRO A 112 19.47 -24.20 -3.80
CA PRO A 112 18.12 -24.16 -3.26
C PRO A 112 17.19 -25.04 -4.09
N THR A 113 16.52 -25.94 -3.39
CA THR A 113 15.52 -26.86 -3.91
C THR A 113 14.26 -26.12 -4.37
N ASP A 114 13.64 -26.68 -5.40
CA ASP A 114 12.43 -26.27 -6.09
C ASP A 114 11.26 -25.94 -5.13
N TYR A 115 10.88 -24.66 -5.04
CA TYR A 115 9.64 -24.19 -4.38
C TYR A 115 8.66 -23.68 -5.43
N SER A 116 8.36 -24.51 -6.42
CA SER A 116 7.21 -24.34 -7.29
C SER A 116 6.03 -25.13 -6.72
N ASN A 117 5.34 -24.61 -5.70
CA ASN A 117 3.92 -24.89 -5.45
C ASN A 117 3.31 -24.06 -4.31
N GLN A 118 2.29 -23.28 -4.67
CA GLN A 118 1.15 -22.84 -3.86
C GLN A 118 1.41 -22.01 -2.60
N LEU A 119 1.07 -20.72 -2.69
CA LEU A 119 0.28 -19.97 -1.71
C LEU A 119 -0.11 -18.65 -2.37
N GLU A 120 -1.34 -18.56 -2.90
CA GLU A 120 -1.89 -17.25 -3.29
C GLU A 120 -1.90 -16.36 -2.04
N PRO A 121 -1.18 -15.21 -2.02
CA PRO A 121 -1.21 -14.33 -0.87
C PRO A 121 -2.58 -13.64 -0.85
N GLN A 122 -3.44 -14.10 0.05
CA GLN A 122 -4.72 -13.45 0.30
C GLN A 122 -4.45 -12.11 1.00
N VAL A 123 -5.24 -11.08 0.72
CA VAL A 123 -5.14 -9.76 1.36
C VAL A 123 -6.42 -9.46 2.11
N PHE A 124 -6.32 -8.89 3.30
CA PHE A 124 -7.45 -8.31 4.02
C PHE A 124 -7.83 -6.98 3.40
N LYS A 125 -8.99 -6.89 2.76
CA LYS A 125 -9.59 -5.63 2.33
C LYS A 125 -10.38 -5.05 3.49
N VAL A 126 -10.00 -3.87 3.94
CA VAL A 126 -10.68 -3.17 5.03
C VAL A 126 -11.41 -1.96 4.48
N SER A 127 -12.69 -1.86 4.81
CA SER A 127 -13.56 -0.75 4.41
C SER A 127 -14.40 -0.31 5.59
N ALA A 128 -14.82 0.94 5.60
CA ALA A 128 -15.72 1.50 6.59
C ALA A 128 -17.03 1.94 5.94
N THR A 129 -18.12 1.72 6.65
CA THR A 129 -19.42 2.29 6.34
C THR A 129 -19.60 3.58 7.14
N VAL A 130 -19.92 4.65 6.42
CA VAL A 130 -20.15 5.99 6.95
C VAL A 130 -21.64 6.25 7.00
N VAL A 131 -22.12 6.70 8.15
CA VAL A 131 -23.51 7.09 8.37
C VAL A 131 -23.63 8.56 8.74
N ASN A 132 -24.80 9.15 8.52
CA ASN A 132 -25.12 10.52 8.94
C ASN A 132 -25.62 10.55 10.40
N GLU A 133 -25.94 11.75 10.89
CA GLU A 133 -26.52 11.98 12.22
C GLU A 133 -27.87 11.28 12.47
N TYR A 134 -28.53 10.80 11.41
CA TYR A 134 -29.80 10.04 11.48
C TYR A 134 -29.58 8.52 11.43
N GLY A 135 -28.33 8.05 11.34
CA GLY A 135 -27.99 6.62 11.27
C GLY A 135 -28.17 6.00 9.88
N GLU A 136 -28.42 6.81 8.85
CA GLU A 136 -28.56 6.32 7.48
C GLU A 136 -27.19 6.17 6.82
N ARG A 137 -27.01 5.08 6.07
CA ARG A 137 -25.79 4.82 5.30
C ARG A 137 -25.65 5.84 4.17
N VAL A 138 -24.65 6.71 4.30
CA VAL A 138 -24.35 7.74 3.31
C VAL A 138 -23.40 7.20 2.25
N ARG A 139 -22.31 6.55 2.68
CA ARG A 139 -21.29 6.03 1.76
C ARG A 139 -20.41 4.97 2.40
N SER A 140 -19.63 4.28 1.58
CA SER A 140 -18.57 3.36 2.01
C SER A 140 -17.22 3.96 1.63
N MET A 141 -16.23 3.88 2.51
CA MET A 141 -14.86 4.28 2.22
C MET A 141 -13.91 3.11 2.41
N THR A 142 -12.99 2.90 1.48
CA THR A 142 -11.93 1.89 1.64
C THR A 142 -10.88 2.43 2.62
N LEU A 143 -10.56 1.67 3.66
CA LEU A 143 -9.54 2.06 4.65
C LEU A 143 -8.15 1.52 4.28
N GLY A 144 -8.08 0.46 3.48
CA GLY A 144 -6.83 -0.05 2.94
C GLY A 144 -6.88 -1.54 2.65
N SER A 145 -5.75 -2.10 2.24
CA SER A 145 -5.57 -3.55 2.10
C SER A 145 -4.32 -3.99 2.87
N TRP A 146 -4.44 -5.05 3.67
CA TRP A 146 -3.36 -5.60 4.47
C TRP A 146 -3.01 -7.01 4.01
N GLN A 147 -1.73 -7.37 4.07
CA GLN A 147 -1.31 -8.73 3.73
C GLN A 147 -1.83 -9.70 4.80
N SER A 148 -2.41 -10.82 4.38
CA SER A 148 -2.93 -11.81 5.33
C SER A 148 -1.88 -12.82 5.81
N GLY A 149 -0.77 -12.94 5.07
CA GLY A 149 0.33 -13.86 5.36
C GLY A 149 0.89 -13.74 6.79
N PRO A 150 1.25 -12.54 7.28
CA PRO A 150 1.79 -12.35 8.63
C PRO A 150 0.83 -12.75 9.76
N TYR A 151 -0.47 -12.80 9.46
CA TYR A 151 -1.55 -13.07 10.41
C TYR A 151 -2.14 -14.48 10.22
N GLY A 152 -1.47 -15.35 9.44
CA GLY A 152 -1.97 -16.70 9.17
C GLY A 152 -3.36 -16.73 8.52
N GLN A 153 -3.71 -15.69 7.75
CA GLN A 153 -5.04 -15.49 7.17
C GLN A 153 -6.17 -15.31 8.19
N SER A 154 -5.84 -15.12 9.48
CA SER A 154 -6.80 -14.86 10.54
C SER A 154 -7.11 -13.37 10.67
N ILE A 155 -8.40 -13.04 10.56
CA ILE A 155 -8.88 -11.68 10.81
C ILE A 155 -8.69 -11.30 12.28
N ASP A 156 -8.86 -12.25 13.20
CA ASP A 156 -8.67 -12.00 14.64
C ASP A 156 -7.22 -11.60 14.95
N ALA A 157 -6.25 -12.30 14.35
CA ALA A 157 -4.83 -11.97 14.51
C ALA A 157 -4.45 -10.60 13.92
N LEU A 158 -5.16 -10.15 12.87
CA LEU A 158 -5.00 -8.80 12.32
C LEU A 158 -5.54 -7.74 13.29
N VAL A 159 -6.73 -7.98 13.85
CA VAL A 159 -7.40 -7.04 14.75
C VAL A 159 -6.67 -6.91 16.09
N ASP A 160 -6.01 -7.98 16.55
CA ASP A 160 -5.18 -7.96 17.76
C ASP A 160 -3.85 -7.19 17.58
N ASP A 161 -3.45 -6.87 16.34
CA ASP A 161 -2.23 -6.11 16.08
C ASP A 161 -2.41 -4.62 16.36
N LYS A 162 -1.78 -4.14 17.43
CA LYS A 162 -1.79 -2.73 17.85
C LYS A 162 -1.28 -1.77 16.77
N LYS A 163 -0.35 -2.20 15.90
CA LYS A 163 0.13 -1.36 14.79
C LYS A 163 -0.95 -1.23 13.72
N PHE A 164 -1.65 -2.31 13.41
CA PHE A 164 -2.81 -2.28 12.51
C PHE A 164 -3.89 -1.35 13.05
N VAL A 165 -4.31 -1.52 14.31
CA VAL A 165 -5.36 -0.68 14.93
C VAL A 165 -4.96 0.80 14.96
N SER A 166 -3.70 1.11 15.29
CA SER A 166 -3.21 2.48 15.32
C SER A 166 -3.20 3.13 13.92
N ASN A 167 -2.73 2.40 12.91
CA ASN A 167 -2.76 2.86 11.52
C ASN A 167 -4.20 3.02 11.02
N LEU A 168 -5.09 2.09 11.36
CA LEU A 168 -6.49 2.14 10.97
C LEU A 168 -7.18 3.37 11.57
N LYS A 169 -6.90 3.69 12.84
CA LYS A 169 -7.40 4.89 13.51
C LYS A 169 -6.92 6.16 12.81
N GLN A 170 -5.62 6.26 12.50
CA GLN A 170 -5.07 7.41 11.78
C GLN A 170 -5.73 7.59 10.41
N ILE A 171 -5.92 6.50 9.65
CA ILE A 171 -6.56 6.58 8.32
C ILE A 171 -8.02 7.02 8.43
N ILE A 172 -8.75 6.54 9.43
CA ILE A 172 -10.13 6.98 9.68
C ILE A 172 -10.16 8.47 10.02
N ASP A 173 -9.28 8.92 10.91
CA ASP A 173 -9.22 10.32 11.34
C ASP A 173 -8.83 11.25 10.18
N ASP A 174 -7.84 10.87 9.35
CA ASP A 174 -7.44 11.62 8.18
C ASP A 174 -8.58 11.75 7.15
N LYS A 175 -9.31 10.65 6.89
CA LYS A 175 -10.44 10.65 5.95
C LYS A 175 -11.66 11.41 6.47
N LEU A 176 -11.90 11.37 7.79
CA LEU A 176 -12.97 12.14 8.42
C LEU A 176 -12.60 13.63 8.53
N ALA A 177 -11.34 13.99 8.74
CA ALA A 177 -10.88 15.38 8.76
C ALA A 177 -11.16 16.08 7.42
N CYS A 178 -11.00 15.38 6.29
CA CYS A 178 -11.39 15.89 4.97
C CYS A 178 -12.91 16.08 4.80
N THR A 179 -13.74 15.49 5.67
CA THR A 179 -15.21 15.54 5.57
C THR A 179 -15.89 16.22 6.76
N ALA A 180 -15.13 16.92 7.62
CA ALA A 180 -15.58 17.43 8.92
C ALA A 180 -16.80 18.40 8.87
N GLN A 181 -17.16 18.92 7.69
CA GLN A 181 -18.35 19.76 7.49
C GLN A 181 -19.66 18.95 7.39
N LEU A 182 -19.58 17.67 7.03
CA LEU A 182 -20.70 16.75 6.98
C LEU A 182 -20.69 15.99 8.31
N LYS A 183 -21.73 16.10 9.13
CA LYS A 183 -21.87 15.37 10.42
C LYS A 183 -22.00 13.86 10.19
N GLU A 184 -20.92 13.26 9.71
CA GLU A 184 -20.78 11.89 9.30
C GLU A 184 -19.84 11.17 10.25
N PHE A 185 -20.15 9.93 10.59
CA PHE A 185 -19.28 9.10 11.41
C PHE A 185 -19.20 7.67 10.88
N VAL A 186 -18.05 7.05 11.10
CA VAL A 186 -17.82 5.64 10.77
C VAL A 186 -18.53 4.79 11.82
N GLN A 187 -19.50 3.98 11.38
CA GLN A 187 -20.25 3.09 12.25
C GLN A 187 -19.69 1.66 12.25
N THR A 188 -19.38 1.14 11.05
CA THR A 188 -18.99 -0.27 10.87
C THR A 188 -17.73 -0.38 10.04
N ILE A 189 -16.78 -1.18 10.50
CA ILE A 189 -15.58 -1.59 9.79
C ILE A 189 -15.81 -3.00 9.24
N ILE A 190 -15.55 -3.20 7.97
CA ILE A 190 -15.74 -4.46 7.25
C ILE A 190 -14.35 -4.93 6.82
N ILE A 191 -13.94 -6.10 7.31
CA ILE A 191 -12.69 -6.76 6.94
C ILE A 191 -13.04 -8.00 6.11
N LYS A 192 -12.43 -8.13 4.93
CA LYS A 192 -12.66 -9.26 4.01
C LYS A 192 -11.34 -9.89 3.61
N LEU A 193 -11.25 -11.21 3.63
CA LEU A 193 -10.11 -11.92 3.08
C LEU A 193 -10.27 -12.14 1.57
N GLY A 194 -9.49 -11.45 0.74
CA GLY A 194 -9.48 -11.61 -0.73
C GLY A 194 -10.71 -11.06 -1.46
N LYS A 195 -10.96 -11.57 -2.69
CA LYS A 195 -12.11 -11.17 -3.55
C LYS A 195 -13.40 -11.94 -3.25
N LYS A 196 -13.33 -13.09 -2.59
CA LYS A 196 -14.46 -14.02 -2.34
C LYS A 196 -14.57 -14.52 -0.88
N GLY A 197 -13.68 -14.13 0.03
CA GLY A 197 -13.72 -14.62 1.41
C GLY A 197 -14.81 -13.97 2.25
N ASP A 198 -15.15 -14.64 3.35
CA ASP A 198 -16.14 -14.19 4.31
C ASP A 198 -15.76 -12.82 4.87
N SER A 199 -16.78 -11.97 5.04
CA SER A 199 -16.62 -10.63 5.58
C SER A 199 -17.02 -10.60 7.04
N VAL A 200 -16.10 -10.14 7.89
CA VAL A 200 -16.40 -9.90 9.30
C VAL A 200 -16.67 -8.40 9.47
N LEU A 201 -17.76 -8.10 10.17
CA LEU A 201 -18.18 -6.73 10.46
C LEU A 201 -17.89 -6.44 11.92
N TYR A 202 -17.17 -5.36 12.17
CA TYR A 202 -16.86 -4.86 13.50
C TYR A 202 -17.48 -3.48 13.68
N ALA A 203 -18.06 -3.21 14.85
CA ALA A 203 -18.41 -1.84 15.21
C ALA A 203 -17.12 -1.04 15.44
N LYS A 204 -17.12 0.24 15.04
CA LYS A 204 -15.98 1.13 15.29
C LYS A 204 -15.60 1.16 16.78
N SER A 205 -16.61 1.16 17.67
CA SER A 205 -16.40 1.13 19.12
C SER A 205 -15.58 -0.08 19.54
N ASP A 206 -15.93 -1.27 19.05
CA ASP A 206 -15.36 -2.52 19.55
C ASP A 206 -13.91 -2.69 19.09
N LEU A 207 -13.60 -2.28 17.86
CA LEU A 207 -12.27 -2.40 17.27
C LEU A 207 -11.27 -1.37 17.82
N ILE A 208 -11.76 -0.17 18.17
CA ILE A 208 -10.92 0.93 18.69
C ILE A 208 -10.80 0.87 20.22
N SER A 209 -11.79 0.31 20.93
CA SER A 209 -11.73 0.08 22.38
C SER A 209 -10.84 -1.11 22.79
N ALA A 210 -10.63 -2.09 21.91
CA ALA A 210 -9.75 -3.23 22.18
C ALA A 210 -8.24 -2.87 22.17
N GLY A 211 -7.88 -1.70 21.62
CA GLY A 211 -6.50 -1.21 21.51
C GLY A 211 -6.09 -0.14 22.53
N ALA A 212 -6.95 0.20 23.49
CA ALA A 212 -6.68 1.19 24.55
C ALA A 212 -5.98 0.57 25.75
#